data_AF-A0A3B8ZGS5-F1
#
_entry.id   AF-A0A3B8ZGS5-F1
#
_cell.length_a   1.000
_cell.length_b   1.000
_cell.length_c   1.000
_cell.angle_alpha   90.00
_cell.angle_beta   90.00
_cell.angle_gamma   90.00
#
_symmetry.space_group_name_H-M   'P 1'
#
loop_
_entity.id
_entity.type
_entity.pdbx_description
1 polymer ?
#
loop_
_entity_poly.entity_id
_entity_poly.type
_entity_poly.pdbx_seq_one_letter_code
_entity_poly.pdbx_strand_id
1 'polypeptide(L)'
;MTISHRLLTLLRRSKNKMSKSSSNRNLFRRLITEPLEERRLLTTIDLASLGSAGITIFGADADDRSGISVSSAGDVNGDGFDDFVIGASWGGASGNPSNRFGESYVIFGA
;
A
#
# COMPACT_ATOMS: atom_id res chain seq x y z
N MET A 1 -19.06 18.55 -13.44
CA MET A 1 -18.98 17.52 -12.38
C MET A 1 -19.08 18.20 -11.03
N THR A 2 -20.28 18.19 -10.43
CA THR A 2 -20.63 19.06 -9.29
C THR A 2 -20.09 18.45 -8.00
N ILE A 3 -19.06 19.04 -7.42
CA ILE A 3 -18.60 18.68 -6.07
C ILE A 3 -19.73 19.09 -5.12
N SER A 4 -20.35 18.10 -4.46
CA SER A 4 -21.47 18.32 -3.55
C SER A 4 -21.09 19.28 -2.42
N HIS A 5 -21.99 20.22 -2.10
CA HIS A 5 -21.81 21.27 -1.09
C HIS A 5 -21.39 20.74 0.30
N ARG A 6 -21.72 19.47 0.59
CA ARG A 6 -21.30 18.76 1.81
C ARG A 6 -19.80 18.49 1.85
N LEU A 7 -19.16 18.18 0.72
CA LEU A 7 -17.73 17.94 0.64
C LEU A 7 -16.93 19.24 0.87
N LEU A 8 -17.40 20.36 0.31
CA LEU A 8 -16.77 21.68 0.52
C LEU A 8 -16.81 22.12 1.98
N THR A 9 -17.92 21.83 2.67
CA THR A 9 -18.13 22.21 4.08
C THR A 9 -17.23 21.39 5.02
N LEU A 10 -17.05 20.09 4.74
CA LEU A 10 -16.14 19.23 5.48
C LEU A 10 -14.67 19.63 5.27
N LEU A 11 -14.30 20.02 4.06
CA LEU A 11 -12.94 20.50 3.74
C LEU A 11 -12.62 21.84 4.43
N ARG A 12 -13.59 22.76 4.56
CA ARG A 12 -13.41 24.02 5.32
C ARG A 12 -13.21 23.78 6.82
N ARG A 13 -13.90 22.81 7.43
CA ARG A 13 -13.70 22.45 8.84
C ARG A 13 -12.35 21.78 9.09
N SER A 14 -11.85 20.99 8.13
CA SER A 14 -10.53 20.34 8.23
C SER A 14 -9.36 21.33 8.18
N LYS A 15 -9.45 22.40 7.36
CA LYS A 15 -8.44 23.47 7.28
C LYS A 15 -8.12 24.13 8.63
N ASN A 16 -9.14 24.38 9.46
CA ASN A 16 -8.95 25.04 10.76
C ASN A 16 -8.32 24.14 11.82
N LYS A 17 -8.43 22.80 11.68
CA LYS A 17 -7.89 21.83 12.66
C LYS A 17 -6.46 21.39 12.34
N MET A 18 -6.00 21.47 11.08
CA MET A 18 -4.74 20.87 10.62
C MET A 18 -3.53 21.83 10.51
N SER A 19 -3.58 23.02 11.09
CA SER A 19 -2.55 24.07 10.93
C SER A 19 -1.18 23.80 11.58
N LYS A 20 -0.89 22.62 12.15
CA LYS A 20 0.33 22.41 12.97
C LYS A 20 1.42 21.52 12.37
N SER A 21 1.26 20.93 11.19
CA SER A 21 2.32 20.12 10.57
C SER A 21 2.48 20.42 9.08
N SER A 22 3.72 20.72 8.67
CA SER A 22 4.10 20.93 7.27
C SER A 22 3.83 19.70 6.40
N SER A 23 3.89 18.48 6.96
CA SER A 23 3.49 17.26 6.24
C SER A 23 2.00 17.24 5.91
N ASN A 24 1.13 17.72 6.81
CA ASN A 24 -0.32 17.76 6.57
C ASN A 24 -0.71 18.80 5.51
N ARG A 25 0.06 19.89 5.38
CA ARG A 25 -0.16 20.89 4.32
C ARG A 25 0.15 20.33 2.93
N ASN A 26 1.21 19.53 2.81
CA ASN A 26 1.61 18.93 1.54
C ASN A 26 0.64 17.83 1.10
N LEU A 27 0.14 17.01 2.03
CA LEU A 27 -0.87 15.98 1.76
C LEU A 27 -2.22 16.57 1.31
N PHE A 28 -2.68 17.63 1.97
CA PHE A 28 -3.96 18.26 1.62
C PHE A 28 -3.91 19.06 0.31
N ARG A 29 -2.76 19.70 0.03
CA ARG A 29 -2.50 20.31 -1.29
C ARG A 29 -2.59 19.23 -2.38
N ARG A 30 -1.91 18.11 -2.18
CA ARG A 30 -1.88 16.98 -3.12
C ARG A 30 -3.24 16.33 -3.39
N LEU A 31 -4.15 16.33 -2.42
CA LEU A 31 -5.50 15.77 -2.56
C LEU A 31 -6.47 16.66 -3.35
N ILE A 32 -6.20 17.97 -3.42
CA ILE A 32 -7.14 18.98 -3.92
C ILE A 32 -6.65 19.65 -5.22
N THR A 33 -5.34 19.76 -5.43
CA THR A 33 -4.79 20.46 -6.60
C THR A 33 -4.29 19.57 -7.72
N GLU A 34 -3.97 18.30 -7.46
CA GLU A 34 -3.51 17.41 -8.53
C GLU A 34 -4.71 16.82 -9.29
N PRO A 35 -4.66 16.78 -10.63
CA PRO A 35 -5.62 16.03 -11.44
C PRO A 35 -5.77 14.62 -10.87
N LEU A 36 -7.00 14.09 -10.83
CA LEU A 36 -7.30 12.79 -10.21
C LEU A 36 -6.44 11.64 -10.77
N GLU A 37 -5.88 11.81 -11.96
CA GLU A 37 -4.99 10.88 -12.65
C GLU A 37 -3.57 10.79 -12.04
N GLU A 38 -3.09 11.79 -11.29
CA GLU A 38 -1.81 11.75 -10.57
C GLU A 38 -1.94 11.31 -9.11
N ARG A 39 -3.17 11.00 -8.68
CA ARG A 39 -3.34 10.19 -7.47
C ARG A 39 -2.66 8.88 -7.79
N ARG A 40 -1.61 8.54 -7.05
CA ARG A 40 -0.98 7.22 -7.15
C ARG A 40 -2.06 6.19 -6.86
N LEU A 41 -2.73 5.72 -7.91
CA LEU A 41 -3.71 4.66 -7.86
C LEU A 41 -2.92 3.48 -7.32
N LEU A 42 -3.37 2.90 -6.21
CA LEU A 42 -2.98 1.54 -5.88
C LEU A 42 -3.25 0.75 -7.16
N THR A 43 -2.18 0.24 -7.78
CA THR A 43 -2.31 -0.46 -9.05
C THR A 43 -2.87 -1.82 -8.69
N THR A 44 -4.19 -1.89 -8.56
CA THR A 44 -4.91 -3.15 -8.38
C THR A 44 -4.64 -3.97 -9.63
N ILE A 45 -3.96 -5.10 -9.47
CA ILE A 45 -3.84 -6.09 -10.52
C ILE A 45 -5.09 -6.95 -10.43
N ASP A 46 -5.96 -6.86 -11.43
CA ASP A 46 -7.08 -7.78 -11.57
C ASP A 46 -6.55 -9.17 -11.94
N LEU A 47 -6.53 -10.09 -10.98
CA LEU A 47 -6.04 -11.45 -11.18
C LEU A 47 -6.89 -12.22 -12.21
N ALA A 48 -8.18 -11.91 -12.34
CA ALA A 48 -9.05 -12.54 -13.33
C ALA A 48 -8.70 -12.11 -14.76
N SER A 49 -8.15 -10.91 -14.93
CA SER A 49 -7.71 -10.39 -16.23
C SER A 49 -6.42 -11.04 -16.76
N LEU A 50 -5.68 -11.77 -15.91
CA LEU A 50 -4.42 -12.40 -16.29
C LEU A 50 -4.62 -13.63 -17.20
N GLY A 51 -5.79 -14.28 -17.16
CA GLY A 51 -6.03 -15.51 -17.90
C GLY A 51 -5.06 -16.62 -17.49
N SER A 52 -4.22 -17.07 -18.42
CA SER A 52 -3.12 -18.03 -18.14
C SER A 52 -1.80 -17.35 -17.80
N ALA A 53 -1.73 -16.02 -17.85
CA ALA A 53 -0.55 -15.29 -17.41
C ALA A 53 -0.48 -15.30 -15.88
N GLY A 54 0.75 -15.26 -15.35
CA GLY A 54 1.00 -15.13 -13.92
C GLY A 54 1.56 -13.77 -13.57
N ILE A 55 1.78 -13.56 -12.27
CA ILE A 55 2.56 -12.45 -11.75
C ILE A 55 3.84 -12.98 -11.11
N THR A 56 4.89 -12.19 -11.18
CA THR A 56 6.12 -12.41 -10.41
C THR A 56 6.22 -11.32 -9.35
N ILE A 57 6.37 -11.73 -8.10
CA ILE A 57 6.57 -10.83 -6.97
C ILE A 57 8.06 -10.90 -6.59
N PHE A 58 8.74 -9.76 -6.67
CA PHE A 58 10.15 -9.63 -6.27
C PHE A 58 10.24 -9.23 -4.80
N GLY A 59 11.24 -9.75 -4.09
CA GLY A 59 11.62 -9.25 -2.76
C GLY A 59 12.18 -7.83 -2.80
N ALA A 60 12.33 -7.21 -1.64
CA ALA A 60 12.84 -5.84 -1.54
C ALA A 60 14.29 -5.74 -1.99
N ASP A 61 15.16 -6.63 -1.51
CA ASP A 61 16.59 -6.64 -1.78
C ASP A 61 17.09 -8.02 -2.26
N ALA A 62 18.30 -8.03 -2.82
CA ALA A 62 18.98 -9.26 -3.19
C ALA A 62 19.28 -10.10 -1.94
N ASP A 63 19.20 -11.43 -2.08
CA ASP A 63 19.45 -12.41 -1.00
C ASP A 63 18.49 -12.40 0.21
N ASP A 64 17.41 -11.62 0.19
CA ASP A 64 16.36 -11.63 1.22
C ASP A 64 15.65 -12.99 1.39
N ARG A 65 15.81 -13.87 0.40
CA ARG A 65 15.11 -15.16 0.29
C ARG A 65 13.60 -14.99 0.37
N SER A 66 13.08 -13.92 -0.24
CA SER A 66 11.65 -13.75 -0.46
C SER A 66 11.10 -14.95 -1.23
N GLY A 67 9.93 -15.44 -0.82
CA GLY A 67 9.31 -16.63 -1.41
C GLY A 67 9.81 -17.95 -0.82
N ILE A 68 10.63 -17.94 0.24
CA ILE A 68 11.06 -19.18 0.90
C ILE A 68 9.90 -19.94 1.56
N SER A 69 8.85 -19.22 1.95
CA SER A 69 7.60 -19.79 2.43
C SER A 69 6.42 -18.91 2.01
N VAL A 70 5.28 -19.55 1.77
CA VAL A 70 4.00 -18.90 1.48
C VAL A 70 2.92 -19.58 2.32
N SER A 71 2.02 -18.80 2.92
CA SER A 71 0.87 -19.32 3.66
C SER A 71 -0.35 -18.44 3.43
N SER A 72 -1.55 -19.03 3.55
CA SER A 72 -2.78 -18.25 3.76
C SER A 72 -2.65 -17.44 5.05
N ALA A 73 -3.16 -16.20 5.03
CA ALA A 73 -3.18 -15.29 6.16
C ALA A 73 -4.62 -14.97 6.65
N GLY A 74 -5.64 -15.37 5.88
CA GLY A 74 -7.03 -14.91 6.07
C GLY A 74 -7.18 -13.43 5.69
N ASP A 75 -8.36 -12.85 5.92
CA ASP A 75 -8.61 -11.42 5.70
C ASP A 75 -7.93 -10.55 6.79
N VAL A 76 -6.74 -10.03 6.52
CA VAL A 76 -5.93 -9.23 7.47
C VAL A 76 -6.35 -7.77 7.45
N ASN A 77 -6.86 -7.27 6.32
CA ASN A 77 -7.19 -5.85 6.15
C ASN A 77 -8.67 -5.51 6.38
N GLY A 78 -9.55 -6.52 6.49
CA GLY A 78 -10.97 -6.41 6.75
C GLY A 78 -11.84 -6.11 5.52
N ASP A 79 -11.41 -6.47 4.31
CA ASP A 79 -12.13 -6.22 3.06
C ASP A 79 -13.05 -7.38 2.60
N GLY A 80 -13.01 -8.50 3.33
CA GLY A 80 -13.82 -9.68 3.06
C GLY A 80 -13.19 -10.70 2.11
N PHE A 81 -11.95 -10.51 1.69
CA PHE A 81 -11.18 -11.45 0.87
C PHE A 81 -10.00 -12.04 1.66
N ASP A 82 -9.67 -13.31 1.42
CA ASP A 82 -8.52 -13.94 2.07
C ASP A 82 -7.20 -13.42 1.50
N ASP A 83 -6.29 -13.01 2.38
CA ASP A 83 -4.93 -12.59 2.06
C ASP A 83 -3.94 -13.75 2.16
N PHE A 84 -2.71 -13.50 1.67
CA PHE A 84 -1.59 -14.42 1.88
C PHE A 84 -0.32 -13.69 2.27
N VAL A 85 0.56 -14.42 2.94
CA VAL A 85 1.85 -13.93 3.43
C VAL A 85 3.01 -14.64 2.74
N ILE A 86 4.03 -13.87 2.39
CA ILE A 86 5.29 -14.34 1.85
C ILE A 86 6.39 -14.08 2.88
N GLY A 87 7.11 -15.14 3.24
CA GLY A 87 8.30 -15.03 4.10
C GLY A 87 9.55 -14.63 3.30
N ALA A 88 10.34 -13.74 3.88
CA ALA A 88 11.68 -13.37 3.40
C ALA A 88 12.67 -13.55 4.56
N SER A 89 13.11 -14.79 4.78
CA SER A 89 13.85 -15.17 5.99
C SER A 89 15.15 -14.39 6.23
N TRP A 90 15.72 -13.76 5.20
CA TRP A 90 16.97 -13.01 5.28
C TRP A 90 16.78 -11.50 5.07
N GLY A 91 15.55 -11.03 4.85
CA GLY A 91 15.24 -9.60 4.79
C GLY A 91 15.48 -8.91 6.14
N GLY A 92 15.66 -7.60 6.11
CA GLY A 92 15.69 -6.79 7.33
C GLY A 92 16.55 -5.52 7.25
N ALA A 93 15.97 -4.42 7.72
CA ALA A 93 16.56 -3.08 7.72
C ALA A 93 17.64 -2.82 8.80
N SER A 94 18.58 -3.73 9.07
CA SER A 94 19.89 -3.25 9.57
C SER A 94 20.87 -3.25 8.43
N GLY A 95 21.58 -2.15 8.25
CA GLY A 95 22.71 -2.04 7.32
C GLY A 95 23.89 -2.96 7.61
N ASN A 96 23.67 -4.08 8.32
CA ASN A 96 24.59 -5.20 8.44
C ASN A 96 24.02 -6.42 7.70
N PRO A 97 24.59 -6.81 6.53
CA PRO A 97 24.14 -7.94 5.73
C PRO A 97 24.30 -9.31 6.44
N SER A 98 24.92 -9.34 7.61
CA SER A 98 25.05 -10.55 8.44
C SER A 98 23.80 -10.84 9.29
N ASN A 99 22.93 -9.85 9.46
CA ASN A 99 21.75 -9.97 10.32
C ASN A 99 20.52 -10.37 9.50
N ARG A 100 20.20 -11.66 9.55
CA ARG A 100 19.02 -12.26 8.92
C ARG A 100 17.81 -12.13 9.84
N PHE A 101 17.28 -10.92 10.01
CA PHE A 101 16.17 -10.69 10.94
C PHE A 101 14.85 -11.26 10.46
N GLY A 102 14.72 -11.41 9.14
CA GLY A 102 13.49 -11.81 8.49
C GLY A 102 12.57 -10.62 8.24
N GLU A 103 11.96 -10.63 7.06
CA GLU A 103 10.83 -9.78 6.69
C GLU A 103 9.65 -10.64 6.25
N SER A 104 8.47 -10.04 6.18
CA SER A 104 7.27 -10.68 5.65
C SER A 104 6.45 -9.67 4.87
N TYR A 105 5.93 -10.10 3.73
CA TYR A 105 5.06 -9.31 2.87
C TYR A 105 3.66 -9.89 2.92
N VAL A 106 2.65 -9.05 3.14
CA VAL A 106 1.24 -9.44 3.02
C VAL A 106 0.73 -8.95 1.67
N ILE A 107 0.13 -9.85 0.92
CA ILE A 107 -0.54 -9.53 -0.35
C ILE A 107 -2.03 -9.61 -0.10
N PHE A 108 -2.69 -8.47 -0.29
CA PHE A 108 -4.13 -8.39 -0.07
C PHE A 108 -4.91 -9.05 -1.20
N GLY A 109 -5.95 -9.81 -0.83
CA GLY A 109 -6.99 -10.26 -1.73
C GLY A 109 -7.84 -9.09 -2.26
N ALA A 110 -8.72 -9.38 -3.22
CA ALA A 110 -9.65 -8.41 -3.81
C ALA A 110 -10.84 -9.11 -4.48
#